data_AF-A0A7S2IIX0-F1
#
_entry.id   AF-A0A7S2IIX0-F1
#
_cell.length_a   1.000
_cell.length_b   1.000
_cell.length_c   1.000
_cell.angle_alpha   90.00
_cell.angle_beta   90.00
_cell.angle_gamma   90.00
#
_symmetry.space_group_name_H-M   'P 1'
#
loop_
_entity.id
_entity.type
_entity.pdbx_description
1 polymer ?
#
loop_
_entity_poly.entity_id
_entity_poly.type
_entity_poly.pdbx_seq_one_letter_code
_entity_poly.pdbx_strand_id
1 'polypeptide(L)'
;SRLREEAPNMADDELILSIDKALWPKGVMRGLATVLRELGDRHGNLVMVAQPLKGTIMVKGPADKIEGVKPELRGVIEEHFPDADVPEELVDGATGGAAAEAAEVTPAPEVKEASPAAAPPRPAPTTSPAPAKPAPTKPATPAAPKLARPIVGRSRPRASMLASPDLLWECIQGSSSFIRKPTRDFPRPFSAEPTNLMGLHAQRFCGLVSDEALDIRPVKRGAKEAIELVQSHAKASRRCCPGSLTTATGLSKCPQRGLAQLDCEVLGKFYRADLHGLAREKYLKVQASFKKKRPT
;
A
#
# COMPACT_ATOMS: atom_id res chain seq x y z
N SER A 1 16.44 -34.48 46.27
CA SER A 1 15.28 -33.72 45.72
C SER A 1 15.60 -32.24 45.79
N ARG A 2 15.78 -31.56 44.66
CA ARG A 2 15.81 -30.08 44.61
C ARG A 2 14.39 -29.60 44.36
N LEU A 3 13.86 -28.78 45.26
CA LEU A 3 12.61 -28.07 45.03
C LEU A 3 12.84 -27.12 43.85
N ARG A 4 12.00 -27.21 42.82
CA ARG A 4 11.81 -26.10 41.89
C ARG A 4 10.95 -25.09 42.63
N GLU A 5 11.51 -23.94 42.97
CA GLU A 5 10.69 -22.76 43.23
C GLU A 5 9.93 -22.47 41.93
N GLU A 6 8.60 -22.59 41.99
CA GLU A 6 7.74 -22.10 40.92
C GLU A 6 7.86 -20.58 40.95
N ALA A 7 8.54 -20.00 39.96
CA ALA A 7 8.61 -18.56 39.81
C ALA A 7 7.17 -18.02 39.77
N PRO A 8 6.82 -17.03 40.62
CA PRO A 8 5.48 -16.48 40.61
C PRO A 8 5.18 -15.98 39.20
N ASN A 9 4.02 -16.41 38.68
CA ASN A 9 3.53 -16.01 37.36
C ASN A 9 3.09 -14.54 37.46
N MET A 10 4.07 -13.63 37.54
CA MET A 10 3.83 -12.20 37.70
C MET A 10 3.00 -11.73 36.52
N ALA A 11 1.79 -11.26 36.82
CA ALA A 11 0.97 -10.59 35.83
C ALA A 11 1.75 -9.38 35.35
N ASP A 12 2.07 -9.33 34.05
CA ASP A 12 2.53 -8.09 33.46
C ASP A 12 1.33 -7.14 33.41
N ASP A 13 1.34 -6.09 34.22
CA ASP A 13 0.32 -5.05 34.14
C ASP A 13 0.57 -4.15 32.92
N GLU A 14 -0.52 -3.59 32.39
CA GLU A 14 -0.52 -2.75 31.19
C GLU A 14 -1.26 -1.44 31.48
N LEU A 15 -0.54 -0.32 31.39
CA LEU A 15 -1.07 1.04 31.49
C LEU A 15 -1.25 1.60 30.07
N ILE A 16 -2.45 2.11 29.75
CA ILE A 16 -2.81 2.58 28.40
C ILE A 16 -3.31 4.02 28.46
N LEU A 17 -2.38 4.96 28.33
CA LEU A 17 -2.70 6.38 28.29
C LEU A 17 -3.30 6.74 26.92
N SER A 18 -4.47 7.37 26.92
CA SER A 18 -5.16 7.83 25.71
C SER A 18 -4.95 9.33 25.50
N ILE A 19 -4.54 9.72 24.29
CA ILE A 19 -4.25 11.09 23.85
C ILE A 19 -4.92 11.32 22.50
N ASP A 20 -5.68 12.40 22.32
CA ASP A 20 -6.41 12.64 21.07
C ASP A 20 -5.46 12.64 19.84
N LYS A 21 -5.90 11.96 18.78
CA LYS A 21 -5.16 11.74 17.53
C LYS A 21 -4.86 13.05 16.80
N ALA A 22 -5.65 14.09 17.00
CA ALA A 22 -5.40 15.41 16.44
C ALA A 22 -4.05 15.99 16.94
N LEU A 23 -3.65 15.66 18.16
CA LEU A 23 -2.46 16.17 18.84
C LEU A 23 -1.18 15.38 18.51
N TRP A 24 -1.19 14.48 17.51
CA TRP A 24 -0.01 13.69 17.11
C TRP A 24 0.66 14.23 15.81
N PRO A 25 1.43 15.33 15.87
CA PRO A 25 2.15 15.83 14.70
C PRO A 25 3.27 14.86 14.30
N LYS A 26 3.51 14.73 12.99
CA LYS A 26 4.46 13.77 12.41
C LYS A 26 5.92 13.95 12.88
N GLY A 27 6.26 15.13 13.43
CA GLY A 27 7.59 15.41 13.99
C GLY A 27 7.83 14.77 15.38
N VAL A 28 6.83 14.84 16.28
CA VAL A 28 6.93 14.39 17.68
C VAL A 28 7.35 12.92 17.80
N MET A 29 6.84 12.06 16.91
CA MET A 29 7.16 10.63 16.87
C MET A 29 8.67 10.31 16.80
N ARG A 30 9.50 11.20 16.23
CA ARG A 30 10.93 10.94 16.06
C ARG A 30 11.75 11.19 17.33
N GLY A 31 11.29 12.07 18.22
CA GLY A 31 11.88 12.29 19.55
C GLY A 31 11.29 11.34 20.59
N LEU A 32 9.96 11.33 20.69
CA LEU A 32 9.20 10.62 21.73
C LEU A 32 9.56 9.12 21.85
N ALA A 33 9.78 8.43 20.72
CA ALA A 33 10.13 7.00 20.73
C ALA A 33 11.51 6.70 21.32
N THR A 34 12.43 7.67 21.35
CA THR A 34 13.75 7.55 21.99
C THR A 34 13.61 7.83 23.48
N VAL A 35 12.93 8.92 23.85
CA VAL A 35 12.69 9.32 25.26
C VAL A 35 11.95 8.21 26.02
N LEU A 36 10.88 7.65 25.45
CA LEU A 36 10.14 6.53 26.06
C LEU A 36 11.01 5.27 26.24
N ARG A 37 12.00 5.03 25.38
CA ARG A 37 12.92 3.90 25.55
C ARG A 37 13.89 4.15 26.71
N GLU A 38 14.53 5.32 26.74
CA GLU A 38 15.45 5.69 27.81
C GLU A 38 14.77 5.75 29.19
N LEU A 39 13.49 6.10 29.23
CA LEU A 39 12.66 6.06 30.45
C LEU A 39 12.38 4.59 30.85
N GLY A 40 11.95 3.74 29.90
CA GLY A 40 11.73 2.31 30.14
C GLY A 40 12.98 1.56 30.60
N ASP A 41 14.15 1.88 30.03
CA ASP A 41 15.44 1.31 30.42
C ASP A 41 15.82 1.73 31.85
N ARG A 42 15.66 3.03 32.21
CA ARG A 42 15.94 3.56 33.56
C ARG A 42 15.10 2.92 34.65
N HIS A 43 13.82 2.65 34.38
CA HIS A 43 12.90 2.00 35.32
C HIS A 43 12.89 0.46 35.24
N GLY A 44 13.99 -0.10 34.72
CA GLY A 44 14.27 -1.53 34.79
C GLY A 44 13.60 -2.34 33.69
N ASN A 45 13.81 -1.91 32.44
CA ASN A 45 13.41 -2.55 31.17
C ASN A 45 11.89 -2.66 30.95
N LEU A 46 11.16 -1.58 31.24
CA LEU A 46 9.73 -1.49 30.89
C LEU A 46 9.53 -1.32 29.38
N VAL A 47 8.48 -1.92 28.85
CA VAL A 47 8.15 -1.83 27.42
C VAL A 47 7.19 -0.67 27.19
N MET A 48 7.71 0.46 26.73
CA MET A 48 6.94 1.68 26.41
C MET A 48 6.78 1.85 24.90
N VAL A 49 5.55 1.94 24.39
CA VAL A 49 5.23 1.99 22.95
C VAL A 49 4.16 3.03 22.65
N ALA A 50 4.53 4.06 21.89
CA ALA A 50 3.59 5.02 21.31
C ALA A 50 2.86 4.46 20.06
N GLN A 51 1.53 4.53 20.04
CA GLN A 51 0.66 4.04 18.97
C GLN A 51 -0.14 5.21 18.33
N PRO A 52 0.48 6.05 17.47
CA PRO A 52 -0.14 7.27 16.94
C PRO A 52 -1.44 7.03 16.14
N LEU A 53 -1.59 5.87 15.50
CA LEU A 53 -2.83 5.51 14.78
C LEU A 53 -4.01 5.25 15.73
N LYS A 54 -3.73 4.84 16.97
CA LYS A 54 -4.72 4.67 18.03
C LYS A 54 -4.86 5.90 18.92
N GLY A 55 -3.85 6.76 18.98
CA GLY A 55 -3.79 7.85 19.95
C GLY A 55 -3.53 7.32 21.36
N THR A 56 -2.64 6.34 21.51
CA THR A 56 -2.34 5.76 22.83
C THR A 56 -0.84 5.59 23.08
N ILE A 57 -0.43 5.69 24.34
CA ILE A 57 0.89 5.28 24.83
C ILE A 57 0.68 4.09 25.76
N MET A 58 1.30 2.97 25.41
CA MET A 58 1.16 1.69 26.09
C MET A 58 2.44 1.42 26.90
N VAL A 59 2.32 1.18 28.19
CA VAL A 59 3.44 0.86 29.10
C VAL A 59 3.17 -0.50 29.73
N LYS A 60 4.09 -1.44 29.56
CA LYS A 60 3.94 -2.82 30.06
C LYS A 60 5.11 -3.22 30.95
N GLY A 61 4.79 -3.82 32.10
CA GLY A 61 5.75 -4.40 33.05
C GLY A 61 5.18 -4.60 34.46
N PRO A 62 6.02 -4.77 35.49
CA PRO A 62 5.55 -4.96 36.88
C PRO A 62 4.91 -3.69 37.46
N ALA A 63 3.79 -3.83 38.18
CA ALA A 63 3.02 -2.74 38.78
C ALA A 63 3.90 -1.69 39.51
N ASP A 64 4.75 -2.15 40.44
CA ASP A 64 5.61 -1.30 41.27
C ASP A 64 6.49 -0.33 40.44
N LYS A 65 6.92 -0.78 39.26
CA LYS A 65 7.74 0.00 38.33
C LYS A 65 6.91 0.92 37.43
N ILE A 66 5.68 0.53 37.10
CA ILE A 66 4.75 1.37 36.34
C ILE A 66 4.35 2.60 37.17
N GLU A 67 4.09 2.43 38.47
CA GLU A 67 3.78 3.56 39.36
C GLU A 67 4.95 4.55 39.47
N GLY A 68 6.17 4.07 39.67
CA GLY A 68 7.37 4.92 39.70
C GLY A 68 7.64 5.71 38.39
N VAL A 69 7.08 5.27 37.27
CA VAL A 69 7.21 5.93 35.95
C VAL A 69 6.20 7.03 35.70
N LYS A 70 5.02 6.98 36.33
CA LYS A 70 3.93 7.96 36.10
C LYS A 70 4.39 9.43 36.13
N PRO A 71 5.13 9.93 37.14
CA PRO A 71 5.52 11.34 37.20
C PRO A 71 6.49 11.76 36.07
N GLU A 72 7.44 10.89 35.68
CA GLU A 72 8.32 11.19 34.55
C GLU A 72 7.57 11.16 33.21
N LEU A 73 6.70 10.16 33.03
CA LEU A 73 5.89 10.01 31.82
C LEU A 73 4.94 11.19 31.62
N ARG A 74 4.39 11.75 32.71
CA ARG A 74 3.63 12.99 32.70
C ARG A 74 4.46 14.17 32.16
N GLY A 75 5.68 14.36 32.66
CA GLY A 75 6.57 15.42 32.16
C GLY A 75 6.89 15.30 30.67
N VAL A 76 7.12 14.07 30.18
CA VAL A 76 7.32 13.80 28.74
C VAL A 76 6.08 14.13 27.92
N ILE A 77 4.88 13.88 28.45
CA ILE A 77 3.61 14.22 27.78
C ILE A 77 3.40 15.74 27.75
N GLU A 78 3.59 16.44 28.87
CA GLU A 78 3.47 17.91 28.94
C GLU A 78 4.49 18.62 28.00
N GLU A 79 5.70 18.07 27.83
CA GLU A 79 6.70 18.58 26.89
C GLU A 79 6.31 18.36 25.41
N HIS A 80 5.80 17.17 25.06
CA HIS A 80 5.54 16.78 23.67
C HIS A 80 4.11 17.09 23.18
N PHE A 81 3.18 17.32 24.11
CA PHE A 81 1.74 17.52 23.87
C PHE A 81 1.18 18.63 24.80
N PRO A 82 1.64 19.89 24.69
CA PRO A 82 1.25 20.98 25.61
C PRO A 82 -0.24 21.32 25.57
N ASP A 83 -0.93 20.98 24.47
CA ASP A 83 -2.38 21.21 24.29
C ASP A 83 -3.24 19.98 24.68
N ALA A 84 -2.66 18.91 25.24
CA ALA A 84 -3.39 17.72 25.65
C ALA A 84 -3.86 17.80 27.10
N ASP A 85 -5.14 17.50 27.33
CA ASP A 85 -5.64 17.23 28.68
C ASP A 85 -4.89 16.03 29.27
N VAL A 86 -4.25 16.23 30.43
CA VAL A 86 -3.47 15.18 31.11
C VAL A 86 -4.41 14.07 31.58
N PRO A 87 -4.24 12.81 31.14
CA PRO A 87 -5.12 11.71 31.52
C PRO A 87 -5.19 11.50 33.04
N GLU A 88 -6.40 11.31 33.58
CA GLU A 88 -6.63 11.16 35.02
C GLU A 88 -5.84 9.99 35.66
N GLU A 89 -5.47 8.96 34.88
CA GLU A 89 -4.63 7.83 35.31
C GLU A 89 -3.22 8.20 35.79
N LEU A 90 -2.76 9.41 35.45
CA LEU A 90 -1.49 10.03 35.87
C LEU A 90 -1.64 10.96 37.09
N VAL A 91 -2.85 11.10 37.64
CA VAL A 91 -3.09 11.85 38.88
C VAL A 91 -2.98 10.88 40.06
N ASP A 92 -1.95 11.07 40.88
CA ASP A 92 -1.68 10.20 42.02
C ASP A 92 -2.84 10.25 43.04
N GLY A 93 -3.46 9.09 43.31
CA GLY A 93 -4.33 8.90 44.48
C GLY A 93 -5.80 8.51 44.26
N ALA A 94 -6.27 8.26 43.04
CA ALA A 94 -7.62 7.73 42.81
C ALA A 94 -7.66 6.19 42.97
N THR A 95 -8.18 5.72 44.11
CA THR A 95 -8.45 4.30 44.40
C THR A 95 -9.31 3.64 43.32
N GLY A 96 -8.91 2.46 42.86
CA GLY A 96 -9.53 1.79 41.71
C GLY A 96 -10.97 1.29 41.91
N GLY A 97 -11.67 1.13 40.79
CA GLY A 97 -13.01 0.54 40.68
C GLY A 97 -13.20 -0.09 39.29
N ALA A 98 -13.78 -1.28 39.23
CA ALA A 98 -13.96 -2.05 38.01
C ALA A 98 -15.35 -1.85 37.37
N ALA A 99 -15.56 -2.50 36.21
CA ALA A 99 -16.73 -2.48 35.32
C ALA A 99 -16.87 -1.17 34.50
N ALA A 100 -17.03 -1.17 33.17
CA ALA A 100 -17.84 -2.01 32.27
C ALA A 100 -19.36 -1.74 32.37
N GLU A 101 -19.87 -0.78 31.60
CA GLU A 101 -21.26 -0.80 31.14
C GLU A 101 -21.43 -0.08 29.78
N ALA A 102 -22.57 -0.32 29.13
CA ALA A 102 -22.88 0.08 27.76
C ALA A 102 -23.63 1.42 27.67
N ALA A 103 -23.70 1.96 26.45
CA ALA A 103 -24.71 2.95 26.09
C ALA A 103 -25.23 2.65 24.67
N GLU A 104 -26.43 2.05 24.60
CA GLU A 104 -27.21 1.86 23.39
C GLU A 104 -28.40 2.86 23.37
N VAL A 105 -28.92 3.16 22.17
CA VAL A 105 -30.23 3.80 21.90
C VAL A 105 -30.48 5.24 22.40
N THR A 106 -30.70 6.15 21.44
CA THR A 106 -31.92 7.00 21.45
C THR A 106 -32.56 7.01 20.04
N PRO A 107 -33.90 7.01 19.92
CA PRO A 107 -34.59 6.83 18.64
C PRO A 107 -35.00 8.14 17.96
N ALA A 108 -35.48 8.02 16.72
CA ALA A 108 -36.03 9.11 15.91
C ALA A 108 -37.42 9.61 16.39
N PRO A 109 -37.89 10.74 15.84
CA PRO A 109 -39.31 10.95 15.58
C PRO A 109 -39.64 10.99 14.07
N GLU A 110 -40.73 10.33 13.72
CA GLU A 110 -41.40 10.30 12.42
C GLU A 110 -42.49 11.38 12.36
N VAL A 111 -42.63 12.11 11.24
CA VAL A 111 -43.82 12.94 10.96
C VAL A 111 -44.17 12.89 9.46
N LYS A 112 -45.47 12.94 9.16
CA LYS A 112 -46.09 12.89 7.82
C LYS A 112 -46.47 14.33 7.39
N GLU A 113 -47.08 14.66 6.25
CA GLU A 113 -47.70 13.95 5.12
C GLU A 113 -47.55 14.93 3.90
N ALA A 114 -48.04 14.78 2.66
CA ALA A 114 -49.03 13.90 2.04
C ALA A 114 -48.81 13.80 0.50
N SER A 115 -49.87 13.49 -0.24
CA SER A 115 -50.06 13.70 -1.69
C SER A 115 -51.40 14.46 -1.86
N PRO A 116 -51.81 15.02 -3.04
CA PRO A 116 -52.31 14.15 -4.13
C PRO A 116 -52.27 14.68 -5.60
N ALA A 117 -52.47 13.73 -6.52
CA ALA A 117 -53.27 13.79 -7.78
C ALA A 117 -52.99 14.79 -8.92
N ALA A 118 -52.80 14.25 -10.15
CA ALA A 118 -53.77 14.31 -11.27
C ALA A 118 -53.27 13.56 -12.56
N ALA A 119 -54.18 13.05 -13.39
CA ALA A 119 -53.98 12.38 -14.70
C ALA A 119 -55.25 12.61 -15.58
N PRO A 120 -55.56 11.95 -16.74
CA PRO A 120 -54.83 11.17 -17.77
C PRO A 120 -55.21 11.72 -19.21
N PRO A 121 -55.60 11.00 -20.31
CA PRO A 121 -55.34 9.62 -20.86
C PRO A 121 -55.10 9.47 -22.43
N ARG A 122 -54.43 8.35 -22.84
CA ARG A 122 -54.71 7.44 -24.02
C ARG A 122 -54.61 7.96 -25.49
N PRO A 123 -54.69 7.08 -26.56
CA PRO A 123 -54.77 5.59 -26.63
C PRO A 123 -53.72 4.86 -27.54
N ALA A 124 -53.80 3.51 -27.58
CA ALA A 124 -53.09 2.58 -28.51
C ALA A 124 -54.01 2.18 -29.71
N PRO A 125 -53.80 1.14 -30.60
CA PRO A 125 -53.23 -0.23 -30.40
C PRO A 125 -52.24 -0.71 -31.52
N THR A 126 -51.66 -1.93 -31.55
CA THR A 126 -52.27 -3.21 -32.05
C THR A 126 -51.36 -4.44 -31.76
N THR A 127 -51.92 -5.65 -31.88
CA THR A 127 -51.54 -6.94 -31.25
C THR A 127 -50.62 -7.90 -32.05
N SER A 128 -49.87 -8.76 -31.35
CA SER A 128 -49.77 -10.24 -31.57
C SER A 128 -49.01 -10.97 -30.41
N PRO A 129 -49.16 -12.31 -30.21
CA PRO A 129 -48.86 -12.95 -28.91
C PRO A 129 -47.77 -14.06 -28.85
N ALA A 130 -47.37 -14.40 -27.60
CA ALA A 130 -46.65 -15.60 -27.11
C ALA A 130 -45.12 -15.73 -27.33
N PRO A 131 -44.37 -16.52 -26.52
CA PRO A 131 -44.69 -17.17 -25.23
C PRO A 131 -43.71 -16.85 -24.05
N ALA A 132 -44.12 -17.25 -22.83
CA ALA A 132 -43.33 -17.55 -21.61
C ALA A 132 -42.19 -16.59 -21.13
N LYS A 133 -42.46 -15.84 -20.04
CA LYS A 133 -41.43 -15.15 -19.24
C LYS A 133 -40.86 -16.06 -18.13
N PRO A 134 -39.53 -16.06 -17.88
CA PRO A 134 -38.98 -16.52 -16.60
C PRO A 134 -39.27 -15.51 -15.47
N ALA A 135 -39.24 -15.98 -14.22
CA ALA A 135 -39.63 -15.22 -13.04
C ALA A 135 -38.76 -13.97 -12.78
N PRO A 136 -39.32 -12.90 -12.16
CA PRO A 136 -38.58 -11.69 -11.83
C PRO A 136 -37.57 -11.94 -10.70
N THR A 137 -36.28 -11.88 -11.02
CA THR A 137 -35.22 -11.80 -10.02
C THR A 137 -35.29 -10.47 -9.27
N LYS A 138 -35.12 -10.52 -7.93
CA LYS A 138 -35.16 -9.34 -7.06
C LYS A 138 -34.12 -8.30 -7.50
N PRO A 139 -34.41 -6.99 -7.42
CA PRO A 139 -33.42 -5.95 -7.67
C PRO A 139 -32.27 -6.08 -6.66
N ALA A 140 -31.05 -6.31 -7.16
CA ALA A 140 -29.87 -6.37 -6.32
C ALA A 140 -29.52 -4.97 -5.81
N THR A 141 -29.51 -4.81 -4.49
CA THR A 141 -29.05 -3.60 -3.81
C THR A 141 -27.66 -3.18 -4.33
N PRO A 142 -27.42 -1.90 -4.68
CA PRO A 142 -26.11 -1.46 -5.11
C PRO A 142 -25.10 -1.66 -3.98
N ALA A 143 -24.20 -2.63 -4.16
CA ALA A 143 -23.17 -2.93 -3.18
C ALA A 143 -22.28 -1.70 -2.97
N ALA A 144 -22.18 -1.26 -1.71
CA ALA A 144 -21.35 -0.12 -1.33
C ALA A 144 -19.91 -0.28 -1.86
N PRO A 145 -19.26 0.82 -2.32
CA PRO A 145 -17.92 0.75 -2.87
C PRO A 145 -16.96 0.20 -1.81
N LYS A 146 -16.45 -1.01 -2.06
CA LYS A 146 -15.46 -1.65 -1.18
C LYS A 146 -14.28 -0.70 -1.01
N LEU A 147 -14.09 -0.20 0.21
CA LEU A 147 -13.01 0.71 0.57
C LEU A 147 -11.70 0.17 0.00
N ALA A 148 -11.07 0.97 -0.87
CA ALA A 148 -9.85 0.56 -1.55
C ALA A 148 -8.80 0.24 -0.48
N ARG A 149 -8.26 -0.98 -0.49
CA ARG A 149 -7.20 -1.38 0.44
C ARG A 149 -6.07 -0.34 0.37
N PRO A 150 -5.50 0.10 1.50
CA PRO A 150 -4.42 1.07 1.50
C PRO A 150 -3.30 0.55 0.60
N ILE A 151 -2.81 1.41 -0.30
CA ILE A 151 -1.75 1.05 -1.24
C ILE A 151 -0.45 0.95 -0.44
N VAL A 152 -0.17 -0.26 0.05
CA VAL A 152 1.11 -0.57 0.68
C VAL A 152 2.18 -0.44 -0.42
N GLY A 153 2.98 0.63 -0.34
CA GLY A 153 4.11 0.84 -1.24
C GLY A 153 5.02 -0.38 -1.23
N ARG A 154 5.69 -0.67 -2.36
CA ARG A 154 6.67 -1.75 -2.37
C ARG A 154 7.76 -1.39 -1.37
N SER A 155 7.92 -2.21 -0.33
CA SER A 155 9.14 -2.19 0.49
C SER A 155 10.31 -2.40 -0.47
N ARG A 156 11.14 -1.37 -0.65
CA ARG A 156 12.31 -1.46 -1.53
C ARG A 156 13.18 -2.60 -0.99
N PRO A 157 13.39 -3.69 -1.75
CA PRO A 157 14.31 -4.71 -1.31
C PRO A 157 15.68 -4.04 -1.15
N ARG A 158 16.29 -4.18 0.03
CA ARG A 158 17.69 -3.75 0.23
C ARG A 158 18.54 -4.41 -0.86
N ALA A 159 19.53 -3.67 -1.37
CA ALA A 159 20.36 -4.09 -2.50
C ALA A 159 20.80 -5.56 -2.32
N SER A 160 20.30 -6.40 -3.22
CA SER A 160 20.37 -7.88 -3.13
C SER A 160 20.94 -8.48 -4.42
N MET A 161 21.39 -7.65 -5.35
CA MET A 161 22.39 -8.05 -6.34
C MET A 161 23.73 -8.26 -5.65
N LEU A 162 24.50 -9.23 -6.14
CA LEU A 162 25.83 -9.59 -5.61
C LEU A 162 26.89 -8.49 -5.85
N ALA A 163 26.55 -7.47 -6.65
CA ALA A 163 27.41 -6.37 -7.06
C ALA A 163 26.56 -5.09 -7.21
N SER A 164 27.22 -3.92 -7.20
CA SER A 164 26.58 -2.65 -7.51
C SER A 164 26.15 -2.57 -8.99
N PRO A 165 25.10 -1.79 -9.33
CA PRO A 165 24.69 -1.60 -10.72
C PRO A 165 25.77 -0.92 -11.57
N ASP A 166 26.68 -0.15 -10.98
CA ASP A 166 27.79 0.47 -11.71
C ASP A 166 28.84 -0.58 -12.10
N LEU A 167 29.20 -1.48 -11.17
CA LEU A 167 30.13 -2.58 -11.46
C LEU A 167 29.56 -3.53 -12.51
N LEU A 168 28.27 -3.87 -12.41
CA LEU A 168 27.59 -4.69 -13.42
C LEU A 168 27.53 -4.00 -14.79
N TRP A 169 27.35 -2.68 -14.83
CA TRP A 169 27.37 -1.92 -16.07
C TRP A 169 28.74 -1.97 -16.75
N GLU A 170 29.82 -1.73 -16.01
CA GLU A 170 31.19 -1.80 -16.53
C GLU A 170 31.51 -3.16 -17.15
N CYS A 171 31.09 -4.27 -16.52
CA CYS A 171 31.26 -5.61 -17.08
C CYS A 171 30.47 -5.84 -18.39
N ILE A 172 29.28 -5.26 -18.51
CA ILE A 172 28.27 -5.57 -19.55
C ILE A 172 28.34 -4.60 -20.74
N GLN A 173 28.79 -3.36 -20.54
CA GLN A 173 28.63 -2.28 -21.51
C GLN A 173 29.37 -2.50 -22.84
N GLY A 174 30.52 -3.18 -22.82
CA GLY A 174 31.31 -3.50 -24.02
C GLY A 174 31.06 -4.89 -24.62
N SER A 175 30.46 -5.80 -23.86
CA SER A 175 30.53 -7.26 -24.10
C SER A 175 29.17 -7.95 -24.29
N SER A 176 28.06 -7.26 -23.96
CA SER A 176 26.72 -7.85 -23.95
C SER A 176 26.24 -8.34 -25.32
N SER A 177 25.78 -9.60 -25.37
CA SER A 177 25.17 -10.22 -26.56
C SER A 177 23.85 -9.56 -27.02
N PHE A 178 23.25 -8.72 -26.18
CA PHE A 178 22.06 -7.95 -26.51
C PHE A 178 22.38 -6.66 -27.29
N ILE A 179 23.65 -6.23 -27.35
CA ILE A 179 24.07 -5.03 -28.07
C ILE A 179 23.86 -5.22 -29.57
N ARG A 180 23.16 -4.27 -30.19
CA ARG A 180 22.95 -4.18 -31.63
C ARG A 180 23.53 -2.86 -32.15
N LYS A 181 24.44 -2.97 -33.13
CA LYS A 181 25.03 -1.84 -33.87
C LYS A 181 24.52 -1.94 -35.31
N PRO A 182 23.41 -1.26 -35.66
CA PRO A 182 22.69 -1.54 -36.91
C PRO A 182 23.44 -1.07 -38.18
N THR A 183 24.14 0.06 -38.09
CA THR A 183 25.01 0.61 -39.15
C THR A 183 26.23 1.27 -38.52
N ARG A 184 27.29 1.52 -39.30
CA ARG A 184 28.47 2.28 -38.83
C ARG A 184 28.14 3.75 -38.57
N ASP A 185 27.15 4.28 -39.29
CA ASP A 185 26.80 5.71 -39.30
C ASP A 185 25.88 6.10 -38.14
N PHE A 186 25.32 5.12 -37.41
CA PHE A 186 24.52 5.38 -36.22
C PHE A 186 25.37 5.24 -34.94
N PRO A 187 25.76 6.35 -34.28
CA PRO A 187 26.80 6.32 -33.24
C PRO A 187 26.34 5.70 -31.91
N ARG A 188 25.04 5.52 -31.69
CA ARG A 188 24.48 5.06 -30.41
C ARG A 188 24.09 3.57 -30.48
N PRO A 189 24.65 2.68 -29.65
CA PRO A 189 24.24 1.28 -29.62
C PRO A 189 22.81 1.11 -29.09
N PHE A 190 22.10 0.12 -29.66
CA PHE A 190 20.81 -0.35 -29.17
C PHE A 190 20.97 -1.64 -28.36
N SER A 191 19.98 -1.95 -27.52
CA SER A 191 19.90 -3.17 -26.73
C SER A 191 18.61 -3.93 -27.05
N ALA A 192 18.73 -5.23 -27.31
CA ALA A 192 17.61 -6.14 -27.57
C ALA A 192 17.20 -6.94 -26.32
N GLU A 193 17.52 -6.46 -25.11
CA GLU A 193 17.18 -7.13 -23.86
C GLU A 193 15.66 -7.08 -23.55
N PRO A 194 15.10 -8.10 -22.87
CA PRO A 194 13.64 -8.25 -22.69
C PRO A 194 13.01 -7.32 -21.64
N THR A 195 13.79 -6.41 -21.04
CA THR A 195 13.40 -5.57 -19.89
C THR A 195 13.78 -4.10 -20.06
N ASN A 196 13.87 -3.62 -21.31
CA ASN A 196 14.29 -2.25 -21.64
C ASN A 196 13.17 -1.47 -22.36
N LEU A 197 12.71 -0.37 -21.75
CA LEU A 197 11.65 0.48 -22.31
C LEU A 197 12.03 1.07 -23.68
N MET A 198 13.22 1.64 -23.81
CA MET A 198 13.59 2.43 -24.99
C MET A 198 14.33 1.63 -26.08
N GLY A 199 14.81 0.43 -25.77
CA GLY A 199 15.71 -0.34 -26.63
C GLY A 199 17.11 0.29 -26.78
N LEU A 200 17.46 1.27 -25.93
CA LEU A 200 18.76 1.94 -25.94
C LEU A 200 19.74 1.20 -25.04
N HIS A 201 20.97 0.98 -25.50
CA HIS A 201 22.02 0.41 -24.65
C HIS A 201 22.57 1.51 -23.73
N ALA A 202 21.97 1.64 -22.56
CA ALA A 202 22.38 2.56 -21.51
C ALA A 202 21.93 2.04 -20.13
N GLN A 203 22.78 2.21 -19.11
CA GLN A 203 22.59 1.71 -17.75
C GLN A 203 21.18 1.94 -17.18
N ARG A 204 20.62 3.16 -17.33
CA ARG A 204 19.30 3.55 -16.81
C ARG A 204 18.14 2.67 -17.32
N PHE A 205 18.26 2.13 -18.54
CA PHE A 205 17.24 1.31 -19.19
C PHE A 205 17.59 -0.19 -19.23
N CYS A 206 18.79 -0.57 -18.81
CA CYS A 206 19.24 -1.95 -18.77
C CYS A 206 18.62 -2.69 -17.57
N GLY A 207 17.69 -3.60 -17.86
CA GLY A 207 16.98 -4.36 -16.83
C GLY A 207 17.76 -5.56 -16.29
N LEU A 208 18.93 -5.87 -16.86
CA LEU A 208 19.89 -6.83 -16.30
C LEU A 208 20.77 -6.22 -15.21
N VAL A 209 20.98 -4.90 -15.27
CA VAL A 209 21.85 -4.13 -14.37
C VAL A 209 21.05 -3.42 -13.29
N SER A 210 19.87 -2.89 -13.63
CA SER A 210 19.02 -2.19 -12.68
C SER A 210 18.35 -3.15 -11.70
N ASP A 211 18.40 -2.83 -10.41
CA ASP A 211 17.63 -3.53 -9.37
C ASP A 211 16.12 -3.57 -9.70
N GLU A 212 15.62 -2.54 -10.37
CA GLU A 212 14.20 -2.34 -10.69
C GLU A 212 14.02 -2.25 -12.22
N ALA A 213 13.93 -3.42 -12.85
CA ALA A 213 13.51 -3.55 -14.24
C ALA A 213 12.06 -3.10 -14.41
N LEU A 214 11.77 -2.43 -15.52
CA LEU A 214 10.45 -2.00 -15.91
C LEU A 214 10.36 -2.09 -17.44
N ASP A 215 9.35 -2.80 -17.96
CA ASP A 215 9.08 -2.84 -19.41
C ASP A 215 7.59 -2.95 -19.72
N ILE A 216 7.21 -2.59 -20.95
CA ILE A 216 5.88 -2.82 -21.51
C ILE A 216 6.02 -3.48 -22.86
N ARG A 217 5.41 -4.67 -23.00
CA ARG A 217 5.51 -5.49 -24.21
C ARG A 217 4.15 -5.98 -24.71
N PRO A 218 3.97 -6.11 -26.04
CA PRO A 218 2.87 -6.89 -26.60
C PRO A 218 3.15 -8.38 -26.40
N VAL A 219 2.14 -9.14 -25.99
CA VAL A 219 2.21 -10.60 -25.87
C VAL A 219 1.06 -11.23 -26.65
N LYS A 220 1.37 -12.29 -27.42
CA LYS A 220 0.38 -13.09 -28.14
C LYS A 220 0.14 -14.39 -27.39
N ARG A 221 -1.10 -14.63 -26.96
CA ARG A 221 -1.54 -15.87 -26.31
C ARG A 221 -2.55 -16.55 -27.24
N GLY A 222 -2.03 -17.35 -28.17
CA GLY A 222 -2.78 -17.85 -29.32
C GLY A 222 -3.29 -16.68 -30.18
N ALA A 223 -4.55 -16.71 -30.59
CA ALA A 223 -5.19 -15.65 -31.38
C ALA A 223 -5.41 -14.32 -30.61
N LYS A 224 -5.21 -14.29 -29.27
CA LYS A 224 -5.46 -13.11 -28.45
C LYS A 224 -4.16 -12.37 -28.15
N GLU A 225 -4.08 -11.11 -28.59
CA GLU A 225 -3.01 -10.19 -28.19
C GLU A 225 -3.35 -9.50 -26.86
N ALA A 226 -2.37 -9.27 -26.00
CA ALA A 226 -2.47 -8.57 -24.71
C ALA A 226 -1.27 -7.63 -24.51
N ILE A 227 -1.41 -6.65 -23.61
CA ILE A 227 -0.29 -5.79 -23.19
C ILE A 227 0.14 -6.27 -21.80
N GLU A 228 1.42 -6.52 -21.60
CA GLU A 228 1.99 -6.88 -20.30
C GLU A 228 2.93 -5.77 -19.80
N LEU A 229 2.73 -5.38 -18.54
CA LEU A 229 3.70 -4.64 -17.73
C LEU A 229 4.63 -5.66 -17.08
N VAL A 230 5.92 -5.59 -17.38
CA VAL A 230 6.95 -6.44 -16.77
C VAL A 230 7.72 -5.61 -15.73
N GLN A 231 7.87 -6.14 -14.52
CA GLN A 231 8.63 -5.52 -13.43
C GLN A 231 9.56 -6.53 -12.77
N SER A 232 10.62 -6.10 -12.08
CA SER A 232 11.31 -6.95 -11.10
C SER A 232 10.30 -7.47 -10.06
N HIS A 233 10.50 -8.70 -9.59
CA HIS A 233 9.71 -9.29 -8.51
C HIS A 233 10.01 -8.58 -7.17
N ALA A 234 8.98 -8.33 -6.35
CA ALA A 234 9.12 -7.52 -5.13
C ALA A 234 9.97 -8.18 -4.02
N LYS A 235 9.89 -9.51 -3.88
CA LYS A 235 10.70 -10.25 -2.87
C LYS A 235 12.16 -10.34 -3.31
N ALA A 236 13.08 -9.85 -2.47
CA ALA A 236 14.53 -9.89 -2.70
C ALA A 236 15.05 -11.30 -3.06
N SER A 237 14.57 -12.35 -2.38
CA SER A 237 14.98 -13.74 -2.64
C SER A 237 14.72 -14.24 -4.07
N ARG A 238 13.88 -13.57 -4.86
CA ARG A 238 13.69 -13.91 -6.28
C ARG A 238 14.74 -13.32 -7.22
N ARG A 239 15.58 -12.39 -6.75
CA ARG A 239 16.67 -11.78 -7.53
C ARG A 239 17.71 -12.82 -7.97
N CYS A 240 18.00 -13.80 -7.12
CA CYS A 240 18.88 -14.93 -7.42
C CYS A 240 18.19 -16.08 -8.19
N CYS A 241 16.90 -15.95 -8.54
CA CYS A 241 16.11 -17.00 -9.15
C CYS A 241 15.61 -16.57 -10.54
N PRO A 242 16.40 -16.73 -11.62
CA PRO A 242 16.14 -16.09 -12.93
C PRO A 242 14.74 -16.39 -13.51
N GLY A 243 14.24 -17.63 -13.37
CA GLY A 243 12.88 -17.99 -13.82
C GLY A 243 11.73 -17.31 -13.08
N SER A 244 12.02 -16.57 -12.00
CA SER A 244 11.05 -15.82 -11.18
C SER A 244 11.49 -14.38 -10.88
N LEU A 245 12.56 -13.92 -11.54
CA LEU A 245 13.16 -12.59 -11.36
C LEU A 245 12.18 -11.46 -11.68
N THR A 246 11.33 -11.68 -12.68
CA THR A 246 10.33 -10.70 -13.14
C THR A 246 8.90 -11.17 -12.88
N THR A 247 7.98 -10.21 -12.83
CA THR A 247 6.54 -10.42 -12.71
C THR A 247 5.87 -9.70 -13.88
N ALA A 248 5.00 -10.42 -14.60
CA ALA A 248 4.22 -9.86 -15.70
C ALA A 248 2.77 -9.63 -15.25
N THR A 249 2.29 -8.39 -15.38
CA THR A 249 0.94 -7.96 -15.04
C THR A 249 0.21 -7.53 -16.31
N GLY A 250 -0.97 -8.08 -16.56
CA GLY A 250 -1.78 -7.71 -17.73
C GLY A 250 -2.35 -6.29 -17.62
N LEU A 251 -2.08 -5.44 -18.62
CA LEU A 251 -2.66 -4.10 -18.75
C LEU A 251 -3.88 -4.12 -19.69
N SER A 252 -4.85 -3.25 -19.41
CA SER A 252 -5.99 -3.02 -20.28
C SER A 252 -5.56 -2.41 -21.62
N LYS A 253 -6.24 -2.78 -22.72
CA LYS A 253 -6.08 -2.13 -24.04
C LYS A 253 -6.78 -0.78 -24.13
N CYS A 254 -7.77 -0.52 -23.28
CA CYS A 254 -8.45 0.78 -23.20
C CYS A 254 -7.45 1.81 -22.66
N PRO A 255 -7.19 2.93 -23.36
CA PRO A 255 -6.08 3.82 -23.02
C PRO A 255 -6.26 4.44 -21.63
N GLN A 256 -7.46 4.93 -21.33
CA GLN A 256 -7.80 5.51 -20.02
C GLN A 256 -7.59 4.51 -18.88
N ARG A 257 -8.04 3.25 -19.03
CA ARG A 257 -7.88 2.22 -18.00
C ARG A 257 -6.44 1.71 -17.90
N GLY A 258 -5.75 1.52 -19.01
CA GLY A 258 -4.36 1.02 -19.04
C GLY A 258 -3.36 2.05 -18.50
N LEU A 259 -3.55 3.33 -18.82
CA LEU A 259 -2.75 4.42 -18.23
C LEU A 259 -3.02 4.54 -16.73
N ALA A 260 -4.28 4.56 -16.29
CA ALA A 260 -4.61 4.59 -14.86
C ALA A 260 -4.06 3.37 -14.09
N GLN A 261 -4.10 2.17 -14.68
CA GLN A 261 -3.46 0.98 -14.11
C GLN A 261 -1.94 1.16 -13.98
N LEU A 262 -1.28 1.70 -15.02
CA LEU A 262 0.16 1.95 -15.00
C LEU A 262 0.55 3.04 -13.98
N ASP A 263 -0.27 4.06 -13.81
CA ASP A 263 -0.08 5.10 -12.80
C ASP A 263 -0.17 4.51 -11.38
N CYS A 264 -1.19 3.70 -11.10
CA CYS A 264 -1.34 2.99 -9.83
C CYS A 264 -0.16 2.02 -9.55
N GLU A 265 0.31 1.30 -10.58
CA GLU A 265 1.40 0.32 -10.46
C GLU A 265 2.79 0.93 -10.31
N VAL A 266 3.06 2.07 -10.95
CA VAL A 266 4.39 2.71 -10.96
C VAL A 266 4.49 3.84 -9.94
N LEU A 267 3.58 4.82 -9.99
CA LEU A 267 3.57 5.96 -9.07
C LEU A 267 2.99 5.56 -7.72
N GLY A 268 1.81 4.91 -7.71
CA GLY A 268 1.12 4.52 -6.48
C GLY A 268 1.92 3.55 -5.59
N LYS A 269 2.80 2.73 -6.18
CA LYS A 269 3.70 1.81 -5.44
C LYS A 269 5.11 2.36 -5.23
N PHE A 270 5.39 3.60 -5.65
CA PHE A 270 6.69 4.28 -5.53
C PHE A 270 7.89 3.48 -6.10
N TYR A 271 7.66 2.81 -7.24
CA TYR A 271 8.66 1.98 -7.90
C TYR A 271 9.64 2.87 -8.68
N ARG A 272 9.48 3.00 -10.01
CA ARG A 272 10.31 3.84 -10.87
C ARG A 272 9.56 5.01 -11.50
N ALA A 273 9.38 6.06 -10.71
CA ALA A 273 8.80 7.32 -11.17
C ALA A 273 9.61 7.97 -12.32
N ASP A 274 10.93 7.77 -12.35
CA ASP A 274 11.83 8.31 -13.40
C ASP A 274 11.51 7.78 -14.80
N LEU A 275 11.00 6.56 -14.91
CA LEU A 275 10.65 5.91 -16.18
C LEU A 275 9.17 6.04 -16.53
N HIS A 276 8.34 6.58 -15.64
CA HIS A 276 6.88 6.57 -15.77
C HIS A 276 6.38 7.24 -17.05
N GLY A 277 6.91 8.40 -17.43
CA GLY A 277 6.58 9.09 -18.68
C GLY A 277 6.91 8.25 -19.93
N LEU A 278 8.13 7.68 -19.97
CA LEU A 278 8.59 6.81 -21.04
C LEU A 278 7.76 5.51 -21.13
N ALA A 279 7.31 4.99 -19.98
CA ALA A 279 6.42 3.84 -19.91
C ALA A 279 5.03 4.17 -20.49
N ARG A 280 4.43 5.33 -20.14
CA ARG A 280 3.19 5.81 -20.77
C ARG A 280 3.32 5.93 -22.29
N GLU A 281 4.42 6.49 -22.79
CA GLU A 281 4.69 6.56 -24.23
C GLU A 281 4.80 5.18 -24.90
N LYS A 282 5.56 4.25 -24.28
CA LYS A 282 5.71 2.88 -24.81
C LYS A 282 4.36 2.17 -24.84
N TYR A 283 3.54 2.32 -23.80
CA TYR A 283 2.19 1.79 -23.75
C TYR A 283 1.34 2.29 -24.93
N LEU A 284 1.36 3.59 -25.23
CA LEU A 284 0.61 4.15 -26.37
C LEU A 284 1.12 3.62 -27.72
N LYS A 285 2.44 3.49 -27.90
CA LYS A 285 3.06 2.88 -29.09
C LYS A 285 2.66 1.40 -29.26
N VAL A 286 2.64 0.63 -28.18
CA VAL A 286 2.18 -0.78 -28.16
C VAL A 286 0.67 -0.90 -28.39
N GLN A 287 -0.14 0.01 -27.86
CA GLN A 287 -1.57 0.02 -28.13
C GLN A 287 -1.87 0.35 -29.61
N ALA A 288 -1.10 1.27 -30.20
CA ALA A 288 -1.24 1.62 -31.60
C ALA A 288 -0.87 0.46 -32.55
N SER A 289 0.09 -0.40 -32.19
CA SER A 289 0.50 -1.53 -33.04
C SER A 289 -0.56 -2.63 -33.16
N PHE A 290 -1.51 -2.72 -32.22
CA PHE A 290 -2.66 -3.62 -32.30
C PHE A 290 -3.78 -3.12 -33.22
N LYS A 291 -3.72 -1.87 -33.70
CA LYS A 291 -4.67 -1.37 -34.69
C LYS A 291 -4.25 -1.89 -36.06
N LYS A 292 -5.10 -2.69 -36.71
CA LYS A 292 -4.87 -3.14 -38.09
C LYS A 292 -4.64 -1.91 -38.98
N LYS A 293 -3.49 -1.84 -39.65
CA LYS A 293 -3.27 -0.86 -40.72
C LYS A 293 -4.30 -1.13 -41.81
N ARG A 294 -4.89 -0.07 -42.37
CA ARG A 294 -5.65 -0.21 -43.62
C ARG A 294 -4.64 -0.56 -44.71
N PRO A 295 -4.90 -1.55 -45.58
CA PRO A 295 -4.07 -1.74 -46.76
C PRO A 295 -4.16 -0.48 -47.62
N THR A 296 -2.99 0.00 -48.05
CA THR A 296 -2.81 1.06 -49.06
C THR A 296 -2.68 0.43 -50.42
#